data_AF-A0A7C4UFL3-F1
#
_entry.id   AF-A0A7C4UFL3-F1
#
_cell.length_a   1.000
_cell.length_b   1.000
_cell.length_c   1.000
_cell.angle_alpha   90.00
_cell.angle_beta   90.00
_cell.angle_gamma   90.00
#
_symmetry.space_group_name_H-M   'P 1'
#
loop_
_entity.id
_entity.type
_entity.pdbx_description
1 polymer ?
#
loop_
_entity_poly.entity_id
_entity_poly.type
_entity_poly.pdbx_seq_one_letter_code
_entity_poly.pdbx_strand_id
1 'polypeptide(L)'
;MSRQRTVILSVVAGILVILVSLCLFTYYRVTIPVAILKKEAARYDDYRKNFENTALSINNDELKELRTMVNDCHVDAAMKFGVSDLIDEKDVKIALKEKKLVLLKETRFWRIKELKDSLPYVTPDTLKLLTLIGEKFHENLRKQNLPLYRFTISSVLRTERAQQLLTRKNRNATRNISSHQFGTTIDILFTEFEYTGENPLTFQCLRKYSDKPEFKKAYFDALGNQYAPKLKIVLGKTLLELQRQGYCYVIYERRQPVFHTTIARKF
;
A
#
# COMPACT_ATOMS: atom_id res chain seq x y z
N MET A 1 15.17 -60.13 21.10
CA MET A 1 15.95 -58.92 20.75
C MET A 1 16.33 -58.21 22.04
N SER A 2 17.62 -57.92 22.29
CA SER A 2 18.07 -57.38 23.58
C SER A 2 17.60 -55.95 23.80
N ARG A 3 17.24 -55.60 25.05
CA ARG A 3 16.83 -54.25 25.51
C ARG A 3 17.80 -53.15 25.02
N GLN A 4 19.09 -53.49 24.93
CA GLN A 4 20.14 -52.62 24.41
C GLN A 4 19.96 -52.27 22.92
N ARG A 5 19.55 -53.22 22.06
CA ARG A 5 19.28 -52.94 20.64
C ARG A 5 18.08 -52.00 20.47
N THR A 6 17.04 -52.15 21.27
CA THR A 6 15.86 -51.27 21.23
C THR A 6 16.21 -49.83 21.64
N VAL A 7 17.05 -49.66 22.67
CA VAL A 7 17.54 -48.34 23.11
C VAL A 7 18.44 -47.68 22.04
N ILE A 8 19.32 -48.45 21.41
CA ILE A 8 20.17 -47.92 20.32
C ILE A 8 19.30 -47.50 19.13
N LEU A 9 18.32 -48.31 18.74
CA LEU A 9 17.40 -47.99 17.64
C LEU A 9 16.56 -46.73 17.93
N SER A 10 16.08 -46.54 19.17
CA SER A 10 15.32 -45.34 19.53
C SER A 10 16.19 -44.09 19.54
N VAL A 11 17.44 -44.17 20.00
CA VAL A 11 18.41 -43.06 19.95
C VAL A 11 18.73 -42.69 18.50
N VAL A 12 19.01 -43.68 17.64
CA VAL A 12 19.27 -43.46 16.20
C VAL A 12 18.07 -42.83 15.52
N ALA A 13 16.85 -43.31 15.78
CA ALA A 13 15.64 -42.72 15.23
C ALA A 13 15.44 -41.26 15.71
N GLY A 14 15.72 -40.97 16.98
CA GLY A 14 15.68 -39.62 17.52
C GLY A 14 16.68 -38.66 16.85
N ILE A 15 17.93 -39.11 16.65
CA ILE A 15 18.96 -38.34 15.92
C ILE A 15 18.51 -38.08 14.48
N LEU A 16 17.96 -39.09 13.80
CA LEU A 16 17.47 -38.94 12.42
C LEU A 16 16.34 -37.90 12.33
N VAL A 17 15.38 -37.91 13.26
CA VAL A 17 14.30 -36.92 13.32
C VAL A 17 14.86 -35.51 13.51
N ILE A 18 15.84 -35.35 14.40
CA ILE A 18 16.50 -34.05 14.63
C ILE A 18 17.22 -33.58 13.37
N LEU A 19 17.96 -34.46 12.69
CA LEU A 19 18.67 -34.13 11.45
C LEU A 19 17.70 -33.74 10.34
N VAL A 20 16.62 -34.50 10.13
CA VAL A 20 15.58 -34.17 9.15
C VAL A 20 14.93 -32.83 9.48
N SER A 21 14.59 -32.59 10.75
CA SER A 21 14.04 -31.32 11.20
C SER A 21 14.98 -30.15 10.95
N LEU A 22 16.28 -30.32 11.21
CA LEU A 22 17.30 -29.30 10.94
C LEU A 22 17.48 -29.04 9.43
N CYS A 23 17.47 -30.09 8.61
CA CYS A 23 17.52 -29.98 7.15
C CYS A 23 16.28 -29.24 6.61
N LEU A 24 15.08 -29.58 7.09
CA LEU A 24 13.85 -28.87 6.71
C LEU A 24 13.91 -27.42 7.18
N PHE A 25 14.34 -27.17 8.42
CA PHE A 25 14.48 -25.82 8.96
C PHE A 25 15.43 -24.97 8.10
N THR A 26 16.64 -25.48 7.80
CA THR A 26 17.63 -24.77 6.97
C THR A 26 17.13 -24.56 5.55
N TYR A 27 16.48 -25.55 4.95
CA TYR A 27 15.89 -25.42 3.62
C TYR A 27 14.82 -24.31 3.55
N TYR A 28 13.83 -24.35 4.44
CA TYR A 28 12.71 -23.41 4.43
C TYR A 28 13.06 -22.02 4.98
N ARG A 29 13.99 -21.91 5.94
CA ARG A 29 14.32 -20.62 6.60
C ARG A 29 15.51 -19.90 5.99
N VAL A 30 16.36 -20.59 5.23
CA VAL A 30 17.59 -20.03 4.65
C VAL A 30 17.62 -20.23 3.13
N THR A 31 17.59 -21.48 2.66
CA THR A 31 17.83 -21.80 1.24
C THR A 31 16.78 -21.19 0.31
N ILE A 32 15.49 -21.40 0.59
CA ILE A 32 14.39 -20.85 -0.22
C ILE A 32 14.43 -19.31 -0.24
N PRO A 33 14.48 -18.60 0.92
CA PRO A 33 14.60 -17.14 0.91
C PRO A 33 15.80 -16.63 0.12
N VAL A 34 16.98 -17.21 0.31
CA VAL A 34 18.20 -16.80 -0.43
C VAL A 34 18.03 -16.98 -1.93
N ALA A 35 17.44 -18.09 -2.37
CA ALA A 35 17.17 -18.33 -3.80
C ALA A 35 16.19 -17.28 -4.36
N ILE A 36 15.13 -16.95 -3.63
CA ILE A 36 14.17 -15.88 -4.00
C ILE A 36 14.88 -14.53 -4.11
N LEU A 37 15.67 -14.16 -3.10
CA LEU A 37 16.40 -12.89 -3.07
C LEU A 37 17.39 -12.76 -4.24
N LYS A 38 18.15 -13.82 -4.53
CA LYS A 38 19.07 -13.86 -5.68
C LYS A 38 18.35 -13.72 -7.02
N LYS A 39 17.21 -14.43 -7.18
CA LYS A 39 16.39 -14.33 -8.40
C LYS A 39 15.86 -12.91 -8.58
N GLU A 40 15.39 -12.26 -7.52
CA GLU A 40 14.91 -10.87 -7.58
C GLU A 40 16.05 -9.89 -7.87
N ALA A 41 17.21 -10.05 -7.23
CA ALA A 41 18.38 -9.19 -7.45
C ALA A 41 18.84 -9.20 -8.91
N ALA A 42 18.80 -10.36 -9.57
CA ALA A 42 19.20 -10.51 -10.98
C ALA A 42 18.33 -9.72 -11.97
N ARG A 43 17.18 -9.20 -11.54
CA ARG A 43 16.23 -8.48 -12.41
C ARG A 43 16.42 -6.98 -12.40
N TYR A 44 17.33 -6.48 -11.58
CA TYR A 44 17.54 -5.04 -11.42
C TYR A 44 17.81 -4.33 -12.75
N ASP A 45 18.74 -4.86 -13.56
CA ASP A 45 19.09 -4.24 -14.85
C ASP A 45 17.95 -4.34 -15.87
N ASP A 46 17.18 -5.43 -15.87
CA ASP A 46 15.99 -5.59 -16.72
C ASP A 46 14.94 -4.53 -16.37
N TYR A 47 14.63 -4.37 -15.08
CA TYR A 47 13.69 -3.35 -14.63
C TYR A 47 14.16 -1.92 -14.91
N ARG A 48 15.47 -1.64 -14.77
CA ARG A 48 16.01 -0.34 -15.15
C ARG A 48 15.78 -0.08 -16.64
N LYS A 49 16.11 -1.04 -17.50
CA LYS A 49 15.88 -0.93 -18.96
C LYS A 49 14.39 -0.80 -19.30
N ASN A 50 13.52 -1.54 -18.63
CA ASN A 50 12.06 -1.42 -18.82
C ASN A 50 11.62 -0.01 -18.45
N PHE A 51 12.05 0.53 -17.30
CA PHE A 51 11.78 1.92 -16.98
C PHE A 51 12.31 2.89 -18.03
N GLU A 52 13.52 2.72 -18.57
CA GLU A 52 14.08 3.59 -19.61
C GLU A 52 13.23 3.57 -20.89
N ASN A 53 12.88 2.37 -21.35
CA ASN A 53 12.22 2.12 -22.63
C ASN A 53 10.70 2.35 -22.61
N THR A 54 10.05 2.23 -21.45
CA THR A 54 8.58 2.41 -21.38
C THR A 54 8.23 3.88 -21.58
N ALA A 55 7.63 4.19 -22.73
CA ALA A 55 7.03 5.49 -23.02
C ALA A 55 5.66 5.58 -22.34
N LEU A 56 5.57 6.36 -21.27
CA LEU A 56 4.32 6.65 -20.57
C LEU A 56 4.00 8.13 -20.71
N SER A 57 2.76 8.41 -21.08
CA SER A 57 2.23 9.78 -21.13
C SER A 57 0.85 9.82 -20.50
N ILE A 58 0.52 10.94 -19.88
CA ILE A 58 -0.84 11.32 -19.51
C ILE A 58 -1.14 12.60 -20.27
N ASN A 59 -2.23 12.63 -21.02
CA ASN A 59 -2.57 13.79 -21.83
C ASN A 59 -3.24 14.89 -20.98
N ASN A 60 -3.39 16.09 -21.55
CA ASN A 60 -3.94 17.23 -20.83
C ASN A 60 -5.41 17.04 -20.43
N ASP A 61 -6.20 16.31 -21.23
CA ASP A 61 -7.60 16.05 -20.93
C ASP A 61 -7.74 15.06 -19.76
N GLU A 62 -6.94 14.00 -19.74
CA GLU A 62 -6.82 13.06 -18.63
C GLU A 62 -6.38 13.78 -17.34
N LEU A 63 -5.38 14.67 -17.43
CA LEU A 63 -4.95 15.50 -16.30
C LEU A 63 -6.04 16.48 -15.82
N LYS A 64 -6.85 17.01 -16.73
CA LYS A 64 -7.96 17.91 -16.41
C LYS A 64 -9.09 17.13 -15.72
N GLU A 65 -9.39 15.93 -16.17
CA GLU A 65 -10.41 15.06 -15.58
C GLU A 65 -10.07 14.66 -14.15
N LEU A 66 -8.79 14.36 -13.88
CA LEU A 66 -8.25 14.17 -12.52
C LEU A 66 -8.32 15.43 -11.63
N ARG A 67 -8.81 16.56 -12.16
CA ARG A 67 -8.98 17.82 -11.42
C ARG A 67 -10.40 18.35 -11.47
N THR A 68 -11.33 17.58 -12.05
CA THR A 68 -12.72 18.02 -12.28
C THR A 68 -13.60 17.80 -11.06
N MET A 69 -13.33 16.75 -10.26
CA MET A 69 -14.05 16.51 -9.02
C MET A 69 -13.59 17.54 -7.98
N VAL A 70 -14.33 18.63 -7.80
CA VAL A 70 -13.95 19.66 -6.81
C VAL A 70 -14.14 19.15 -5.38
N ASN A 71 -13.57 19.88 -4.40
CA ASN A 71 -13.60 19.49 -2.99
C ASN A 71 -15.03 19.17 -2.50
N ASP A 72 -16.03 19.97 -2.91
CA ASP A 72 -17.42 19.77 -2.51
C ASP A 72 -17.94 18.38 -2.92
N CYS A 73 -17.58 17.87 -4.11
CA CYS A 73 -17.95 16.50 -4.53
C CYS A 73 -17.37 15.42 -3.60
N HIS A 74 -16.16 15.65 -3.08
CA HIS A 74 -15.53 14.76 -2.12
C HIS A 74 -16.21 14.82 -0.76
N VAL A 75 -16.57 16.00 -0.28
CA VAL A 75 -17.31 16.17 0.98
C VAL A 75 -18.68 15.51 0.88
N ASP A 76 -19.43 15.75 -0.19
CA ASP A 76 -20.76 15.15 -0.41
C ASP A 76 -20.70 13.61 -0.43
N ALA A 77 -19.73 13.05 -1.15
CA ALA A 77 -19.52 11.59 -1.17
C ALA A 77 -19.09 11.05 0.20
N ALA A 78 -18.21 11.77 0.90
CA ALA A 78 -17.73 11.37 2.20
C ALA A 78 -18.85 11.36 3.25
N MET A 79 -19.72 12.38 3.26
CA MET A 79 -20.91 12.45 4.10
C MET A 79 -21.91 11.34 3.75
N LYS A 80 -22.12 11.06 2.47
CA LYS A 80 -23.08 10.06 2.00
C LYS A 80 -22.69 8.63 2.35
N PHE A 81 -21.40 8.30 2.25
CA PHE A 81 -20.93 6.91 2.38
C PHE A 81 -20.12 6.64 3.63
N GLY A 82 -19.74 7.66 4.38
CA GLY A 82 -18.88 7.54 5.55
C GLY A 82 -19.61 7.52 6.89
N VAL A 83 -18.82 7.77 7.93
CA VAL A 83 -19.28 7.79 9.32
C VAL A 83 -19.25 9.23 9.81
N SER A 84 -20.41 9.77 10.19
CA SER A 84 -20.55 11.11 10.76
C SER A 84 -20.16 11.16 12.24
N ASP A 85 -20.07 12.37 12.79
CA ASP A 85 -19.92 12.66 14.22
C ASP A 85 -18.64 12.07 14.86
N LEU A 86 -17.55 12.00 14.09
CA LEU A 86 -16.23 11.58 14.56
C LEU A 86 -15.46 12.76 15.16
N ILE A 87 -15.95 13.28 16.29
CA ILE A 87 -15.46 14.51 16.94
C ILE A 87 -14.06 14.30 17.53
N ASP A 88 -13.87 13.19 18.24
CA ASP A 88 -12.59 12.82 18.85
C ASP A 88 -12.29 11.30 18.80
N GLU A 89 -11.19 10.88 19.43
CA GLU A 89 -10.77 9.47 19.42
C GLU A 89 -11.75 8.52 20.14
N LYS A 90 -12.59 9.00 21.05
CA LYS A 90 -13.61 8.18 21.71
C LYS A 90 -14.69 7.78 20.70
N ASP A 91 -15.12 8.71 19.86
CA ASP A 91 -16.12 8.44 18.80
C ASP A 91 -15.56 7.43 17.79
N VAL A 92 -14.28 7.57 17.43
CA VAL A 92 -13.58 6.59 16.59
C VAL A 92 -13.57 5.21 17.23
N LYS A 93 -13.32 5.10 18.54
CA LYS A 93 -13.37 3.82 19.27
C LYS A 93 -14.78 3.22 19.29
N ILE A 94 -15.82 4.03 19.39
CA ILE A 94 -17.21 3.57 19.29
C ILE A 94 -17.48 3.04 17.88
N ALA A 95 -17.13 3.79 16.83
CA ALA A 95 -17.30 3.38 15.44
C ALA A 95 -16.53 2.09 15.10
N LEU A 96 -15.36 1.85 15.72
CA LEU A 96 -14.62 0.60 15.62
C LEU A 96 -15.37 -0.58 16.27
N LYS A 97 -15.94 -0.39 17.46
CA LYS A 97 -16.76 -1.42 18.14
C LYS A 97 -17.99 -1.78 17.32
N GLU A 98 -18.60 -0.78 16.68
CA GLU A 98 -19.74 -0.93 15.77
C GLU A 98 -19.36 -1.44 14.37
N LYS A 99 -18.07 -1.71 14.11
CA LYS A 99 -17.54 -2.17 12.82
C LYS A 99 -17.81 -1.22 11.65
N LYS A 100 -18.12 0.06 11.93
CA LYS A 100 -18.25 1.12 10.92
C LYS A 100 -16.89 1.59 10.40
N LEU A 101 -15.86 1.46 11.23
CA LEU A 101 -14.46 1.68 10.87
C LEU A 101 -13.64 0.40 11.06
N VAL A 102 -12.52 0.32 10.35
CA VAL A 102 -11.51 -0.73 10.47
C VAL A 102 -10.11 -0.12 10.47
N LEU A 103 -9.18 -0.79 11.16
CA LEU A 103 -7.76 -0.41 11.13
C LEU A 103 -7.19 -0.66 9.74
N LEU A 104 -6.65 0.39 9.12
CA LEU A 104 -5.88 0.30 7.90
C LEU A 104 -4.48 -0.20 8.22
N LYS A 105 -4.16 -1.41 7.77
CA LYS A 105 -2.82 -2.01 7.90
C LYS A 105 -2.08 -1.87 6.57
N GLU A 106 -0.75 -1.82 6.63
CA GLU A 106 0.06 -1.90 5.43
C GLU A 106 -0.11 -3.25 4.73
N THR A 107 0.02 -3.23 3.41
CA THR A 107 -0.06 -4.43 2.58
C THR A 107 1.05 -4.42 1.53
N ARG A 108 1.03 -5.41 0.63
CA ARG A 108 1.89 -5.40 -0.57
C ARG A 108 1.47 -4.35 -1.60
N PHE A 109 0.34 -3.68 -1.42
CA PHE A 109 -0.21 -2.71 -2.38
C PHE A 109 -0.06 -1.27 -1.91
N TRP A 110 -0.04 -1.03 -0.60
CA TRP A 110 0.24 0.27 -0.01
C TRP A 110 1.06 0.18 1.26
N ARG A 111 1.79 1.26 1.54
CA ARG A 111 2.39 1.56 2.85
C ARG A 111 1.74 2.77 3.47
N ILE A 112 1.87 2.92 4.77
CA ILE A 112 1.31 4.05 5.52
C ILE A 112 2.49 4.88 6.00
N LYS A 113 2.57 6.13 5.54
CA LYS A 113 3.54 7.10 6.09
C LYS A 113 3.14 7.43 7.52
N GLU A 114 4.09 7.91 8.32
CA GLU A 114 3.80 8.43 9.65
C GLU A 114 2.66 9.46 9.59
N LEU A 115 1.54 9.14 10.25
CA LEU A 115 0.34 9.97 10.24
C LEU A 115 0.43 10.99 11.39
N LYS A 116 0.74 12.24 11.06
CA LYS A 116 0.89 13.31 12.05
C LYS A 116 -0.43 13.93 12.50
N ASP A 117 -1.38 14.01 11.56
CA ASP A 117 -2.63 14.76 11.71
C ASP A 117 -3.88 13.92 11.37
N SER A 118 -3.71 12.61 11.22
CA SER A 118 -4.78 11.68 10.89
C SER A 118 -4.59 10.34 11.59
N LEU A 119 -5.65 9.56 11.68
CA LEU A 119 -5.69 8.24 12.29
C LEU A 119 -5.78 7.15 11.19
N PRO A 120 -5.18 5.97 11.40
CA PRO A 120 -5.12 4.91 10.39
C PRO A 120 -6.43 4.10 10.33
N TYR A 121 -7.58 4.76 10.25
CA TYR A 121 -8.88 4.11 10.21
C TYR A 121 -9.64 4.50 8.94
N VAL A 122 -10.31 3.52 8.35
CA VAL A 122 -11.16 3.69 7.16
C VAL A 122 -12.47 2.95 7.34
N THR A 123 -13.47 3.28 6.53
CA THR A 123 -14.66 2.42 6.39
C THR A 123 -14.29 1.09 5.69
N PRO A 124 -15.05 0.00 5.91
CA PRO A 124 -14.88 -1.25 5.17
C PRO A 124 -14.90 -1.07 3.65
N ASP A 125 -15.78 -0.21 3.13
CA ASP A 125 -15.89 0.08 1.69
C ASP A 125 -14.64 0.76 1.14
N THR A 126 -14.04 1.67 1.92
CA THR A 126 -12.78 2.33 1.54
C THR A 126 -11.61 1.36 1.54
N LEU A 127 -11.59 0.37 2.45
CA LEU A 127 -10.60 -0.70 2.41
C LEU A 127 -10.73 -1.57 1.15
N LYS A 128 -11.96 -1.85 0.71
CA LYS A 128 -12.24 -2.56 -0.55
C LYS A 128 -11.79 -1.73 -1.76
N LEU A 129 -12.07 -0.43 -1.80
CA LEU A 129 -11.55 0.47 -2.84
C LEU A 129 -10.02 0.47 -2.87
N LEU A 130 -9.36 0.59 -1.71
CA LEU A 130 -7.90 0.58 -1.61
C LEU A 130 -7.28 -0.71 -2.15
N THR A 131 -7.92 -1.84 -1.85
CA THR A 131 -7.54 -3.15 -2.39
C THR A 131 -7.65 -3.15 -3.91
N LEU A 132 -8.77 -2.68 -4.44
CA LEU A 132 -8.99 -2.59 -5.89
C LEU A 132 -7.98 -1.67 -6.58
N ILE A 133 -7.69 -0.49 -6.01
CA ILE A 133 -6.65 0.43 -6.52
C ILE A 133 -5.30 -0.28 -6.56
N GLY A 134 -4.94 -0.98 -5.49
CA GLY A 134 -3.71 -1.76 -5.37
C GLY A 134 -3.56 -2.84 -6.44
N GLU A 135 -4.61 -3.64 -6.62
CA GLU A 135 -4.65 -4.71 -7.61
C GLU A 135 -4.55 -4.16 -9.03
N LYS A 136 -5.33 -3.13 -9.35
CA LYS A 136 -5.31 -2.49 -10.67
C LYS A 136 -3.99 -1.77 -10.95
N PHE A 137 -3.38 -1.16 -9.94
CA PHE A 137 -2.06 -0.54 -10.08
C PHE A 137 -1.00 -1.59 -10.40
N HIS A 138 -0.97 -2.70 -9.65
CA HIS A 138 -0.05 -3.82 -9.95
C HIS A 138 -0.34 -4.46 -11.32
N GLU A 139 -1.62 -4.61 -11.71
CA GLU A 139 -2.00 -5.09 -13.05
C GLU A 139 -1.44 -4.17 -14.14
N ASN A 140 -1.62 -2.86 -13.99
CA ASN A 140 -1.18 -1.87 -14.96
C ASN A 140 0.34 -1.74 -15.01
N LEU A 141 1.07 -1.93 -13.90
CA LEU A 141 2.53 -2.05 -13.92
C LEU A 141 2.99 -3.27 -14.73
N ARG A 142 2.36 -4.43 -14.54
CA ARG A 142 2.71 -5.65 -15.30
C ARG A 142 2.48 -5.49 -16.80
N LYS A 143 1.37 -4.86 -17.21
CA LYS A 143 1.09 -4.57 -18.63
C LYS A 143 2.19 -3.74 -19.30
N GLN A 144 2.93 -2.96 -18.52
CA GLN A 144 4.03 -2.11 -18.97
C GLN A 144 5.42 -2.75 -18.76
N ASN A 145 5.46 -4.04 -18.37
CA ASN A 145 6.66 -4.76 -17.96
C ASN A 145 7.46 -4.04 -16.85
N LEU A 146 6.77 -3.26 -16.01
CA LEU A 146 7.40 -2.54 -14.93
C LEU A 146 7.43 -3.37 -13.64
N PRO A 147 8.49 -3.23 -12.82
CA PRO A 147 8.53 -3.77 -11.46
C PRO A 147 7.33 -3.34 -10.62
N LEU A 148 6.92 -4.21 -9.69
CA LEU A 148 5.80 -3.92 -8.79
C LEU A 148 6.23 -3.04 -7.62
N TYR A 149 5.49 -1.94 -7.46
CA TYR A 149 5.64 -1.01 -6.36
C TYR A 149 4.32 -0.88 -5.61
N ARG A 150 4.40 -0.67 -4.29
CA ARG A 150 3.28 -0.17 -3.50
C ARG A 150 3.32 1.35 -3.43
N PHE A 151 2.15 1.98 -3.45
CA PHE A 151 2.01 3.42 -3.25
C PHE A 151 2.00 3.78 -1.75
N THR A 152 2.22 5.06 -1.45
CA THR A 152 2.30 5.54 -0.06
C THR A 152 1.08 6.36 0.30
N ILE A 153 0.41 6.01 1.40
CA ILE A 153 -0.70 6.77 1.96
C ILE A 153 -0.16 7.75 3.00
N SER A 154 -0.45 9.04 2.86
CA SER A 154 0.01 10.10 3.75
C SER A 154 -1.06 10.66 4.68
N SER A 155 -2.35 10.45 4.37
CA SER A 155 -3.45 10.85 5.25
C SER A 155 -4.69 9.99 5.03
N VAL A 156 -5.48 9.83 6.10
CA VAL A 156 -6.66 8.97 6.17
C VAL A 156 -7.75 9.67 6.98
N LEU A 157 -8.27 9.09 8.08
CA LEU A 157 -9.31 9.71 8.90
C LEU A 157 -8.77 10.88 9.73
N ARG A 158 -9.44 12.02 9.73
CA ARG A 158 -9.17 13.12 10.67
C ARG A 158 -10.40 13.34 11.53
N THR A 159 -10.27 13.38 12.85
CA THR A 159 -11.42 13.78 13.68
C THR A 159 -11.73 15.26 13.48
N GLU A 160 -12.93 15.70 13.83
CA GLU A 160 -13.30 17.11 13.72
C GLU A 160 -12.33 18.00 14.52
N ARG A 161 -11.98 17.57 15.73
CA ARG A 161 -11.01 18.27 16.58
C ARG A 161 -9.61 18.33 15.94
N ALA A 162 -9.16 17.23 15.32
CA ALA A 162 -7.87 17.21 14.61
C ALA A 162 -7.89 18.16 13.41
N GLN A 163 -8.99 18.22 12.66
CA GLN A 163 -9.16 19.13 11.53
C GLN A 163 -9.09 20.59 12.00
N GLN A 164 -9.77 20.95 13.09
CA GLN A 164 -9.71 22.30 13.66
C GLN A 164 -8.29 22.71 14.06
N LEU A 165 -7.53 21.82 14.70
CA LEU A 165 -6.13 22.08 15.06
C LEU A 165 -5.23 22.24 13.82
N LEU A 166 -5.46 21.43 12.78
CA LEU A 166 -4.69 21.47 11.54
C LEU A 166 -4.83 22.82 10.81
N THR A 167 -6.04 23.42 10.81
CA THR A 167 -6.27 24.72 10.15
C THR A 167 -5.46 25.87 10.74
N ARG A 168 -4.95 25.71 11.96
CA ARG A 168 -4.08 26.71 12.61
C ARG A 168 -2.66 26.70 12.08
N LYS A 169 -2.19 25.56 11.54
CA LYS A 169 -0.81 25.36 11.11
C LYS A 169 -0.64 25.09 9.61
N ASN A 170 -1.70 24.66 8.91
CA ASN A 170 -1.65 24.33 7.49
C ASN A 170 -2.58 25.23 6.68
N ARG A 171 -2.00 26.09 5.82
CA ARG A 171 -2.76 27.01 4.95
C ARG A 171 -3.62 26.29 3.90
N ASN A 172 -3.30 25.04 3.57
CA ASN A 172 -4.10 24.24 2.63
C ASN A 172 -5.28 23.53 3.32
N ALA A 173 -5.33 23.50 4.66
CA ALA A 173 -6.42 22.86 5.37
C ALA A 173 -7.68 23.73 5.31
N THR A 174 -8.80 23.13 4.90
CA THR A 174 -10.10 23.80 4.89
C THR A 174 -10.56 24.12 6.30
N ARG A 175 -11.11 25.33 6.50
CA ARG A 175 -11.81 25.73 7.72
C ARG A 175 -13.23 25.17 7.80
N ASN A 176 -13.74 24.67 6.67
CA ASN A 176 -15.04 24.01 6.59
C ASN A 176 -14.88 22.51 6.86
N ILE A 177 -15.93 21.74 6.59
CA ILE A 177 -15.91 20.28 6.62
C ILE A 177 -14.89 19.76 5.62
N SER A 178 -14.08 18.80 6.07
CA SER A 178 -13.10 18.05 5.31
C SER A 178 -13.63 16.65 5.03
N SER A 179 -13.48 16.17 3.79
CA SER A 179 -13.83 14.81 3.37
C SER A 179 -13.10 13.71 4.17
N HIS A 180 -11.96 14.03 4.79
CA HIS A 180 -11.24 13.12 5.69
C HIS A 180 -11.97 12.86 7.01
N GLN A 181 -13.00 13.64 7.36
CA GLN A 181 -13.73 13.48 8.63
C GLN A 181 -14.61 12.23 8.71
N PHE A 182 -14.80 11.52 7.59
CA PHE A 182 -15.79 10.46 7.48
C PHE A 182 -15.20 9.06 7.26
N GLY A 183 -13.86 8.92 7.27
CA GLY A 183 -13.16 7.64 7.09
C GLY A 183 -13.26 7.07 5.67
N THR A 184 -13.64 7.89 4.70
CA THR A 184 -13.89 7.52 3.30
C THR A 184 -12.88 8.08 2.30
N THR A 185 -11.95 8.88 2.81
CA THR A 185 -11.00 9.65 2.01
C THR A 185 -9.57 9.39 2.42
N ILE A 186 -8.70 9.28 1.41
CA ILE A 186 -7.27 9.02 1.56
C ILE A 186 -6.45 9.96 0.69
N ASP A 187 -5.27 10.32 1.18
CA ASP A 187 -4.26 11.04 0.39
C ASP A 187 -3.17 10.04 -0.02
N ILE A 188 -3.03 9.80 -1.31
CA ILE A 188 -2.02 8.90 -1.89
C ILE A 188 -0.88 9.74 -2.47
N LEU A 189 0.33 9.63 -1.91
CA LEU A 189 1.52 10.28 -2.47
C LEU A 189 1.83 9.70 -3.85
N PHE A 190 2.11 10.59 -4.81
CA PHE A 190 2.60 10.18 -6.13
C PHE A 190 4.11 10.35 -6.32
N THR A 191 4.83 10.60 -5.22
CA THR A 191 6.28 10.81 -5.19
C THR A 191 7.03 9.73 -4.45
N GLU A 192 6.34 8.90 -3.64
CA GLU A 192 6.96 7.90 -2.78
C GLU A 192 6.36 6.53 -3.07
N PHE A 193 7.19 5.65 -3.62
CA PHE A 193 6.86 4.27 -3.96
C PHE A 193 7.86 3.33 -3.32
N GLU A 194 7.44 2.12 -2.98
CA GLU A 194 8.33 1.12 -2.39
C GLU A 194 8.25 -0.20 -3.16
N TYR A 195 9.40 -0.79 -3.45
CA TYR A 195 9.47 -2.04 -4.21
C TYR A 195 8.88 -3.21 -3.41
N THR A 196 8.03 -4.02 -4.05
CA THR A 196 7.32 -5.12 -3.36
C THR A 196 7.61 -6.51 -3.90
N GLY A 197 8.31 -6.64 -5.02
CA GLY A 197 8.51 -7.92 -5.69
C GLY A 197 7.24 -8.49 -6.31
N GLU A 198 7.39 -9.55 -7.11
CA GLU A 198 6.31 -10.00 -8.01
C GLU A 198 5.07 -10.57 -7.32
N ASN A 199 5.29 -11.28 -6.22
CA ASN A 199 4.28 -12.12 -5.59
C ASN A 199 4.31 -11.99 -4.06
N PRO A 200 3.29 -12.50 -3.36
CA PRO A 200 3.19 -12.38 -1.91
C PRO A 200 4.36 -13.00 -1.13
N LEU A 201 4.90 -14.14 -1.60
CA LEU A 201 6.03 -14.80 -0.96
C LEU A 201 7.30 -13.97 -1.10
N THR A 202 7.57 -13.45 -2.30
CA THR A 202 8.67 -12.52 -2.54
C THR A 202 8.56 -11.31 -1.62
N PHE A 203 7.39 -10.66 -1.56
CA PHE A 203 7.17 -9.51 -0.68
C PHE A 203 7.49 -9.83 0.79
N GLN A 204 7.02 -10.98 1.28
CA GLN A 204 7.31 -11.41 2.65
C GLN A 204 8.80 -11.64 2.89
N CYS A 205 9.50 -12.27 1.93
CA CYS A 205 10.95 -12.46 1.99
C CYS A 205 11.68 -11.12 2.02
N LEU A 206 11.37 -10.21 1.09
CA LEU A 206 11.97 -8.87 1.01
C LEU A 206 11.80 -8.07 2.29
N ARG A 207 10.61 -8.14 2.92
CA ARG A 207 10.32 -7.41 4.15
C ARG A 207 11.02 -8.00 5.38
N LYS A 208 11.22 -9.32 5.41
CA LYS A 208 11.87 -10.01 6.54
C LYS A 208 13.40 -9.98 6.46
N TYR A 209 13.92 -9.94 5.25
CA TYR A 209 15.35 -10.08 4.95
C TYR A 209 15.88 -8.84 4.20
N SER A 210 15.31 -7.66 4.45
CA SER A 210 15.65 -6.41 3.77
C SER A 210 17.12 -6.01 3.93
N ASP A 211 17.74 -6.43 5.03
CA ASP A 211 19.10 -6.06 5.40
C ASP A 211 20.13 -7.14 4.99
N LYS A 212 19.68 -8.17 4.26
CA LYS A 212 20.53 -9.26 3.80
C LYS A 212 21.28 -8.88 2.51
N PRO A 213 22.58 -9.19 2.40
CA PRO A 213 23.41 -8.76 1.27
C PRO A 213 22.96 -9.35 -0.08
N GLU A 214 22.24 -10.47 -0.09
CA GLU A 214 21.72 -11.13 -1.28
C GLU A 214 20.69 -10.29 -2.04
N PHE A 215 20.08 -9.29 -1.39
CA PHE A 215 19.15 -8.37 -2.03
C PHE A 215 19.32 -6.95 -1.49
N LYS A 216 19.73 -6.05 -2.37
CA LYS A 216 19.88 -4.63 -2.03
C LYS A 216 18.56 -3.90 -2.26
N LYS A 217 17.64 -4.02 -1.31
CA LYS A 217 16.32 -3.36 -1.38
C LYS A 217 16.41 -1.87 -1.67
N ALA A 218 17.39 -1.19 -1.05
CA ALA A 218 17.66 0.21 -1.27
C ALA A 218 17.89 0.58 -2.75
N TYR A 219 18.45 -0.31 -3.57
CA TYR A 219 18.66 -0.04 -5.00
C TYR A 219 17.35 -0.04 -5.78
N PHE A 220 16.44 -0.97 -5.45
CA PHE A 220 15.11 -1.04 -6.07
C PHE A 220 14.22 0.12 -5.61
N ASP A 221 14.30 0.50 -4.34
CA ASP A 221 13.60 1.69 -3.85
C ASP A 221 14.16 2.97 -4.51
N ALA A 222 15.48 3.09 -4.66
CA ALA A 222 16.11 4.21 -5.37
C ALA A 222 15.69 4.28 -6.84
N LEU A 223 15.57 3.14 -7.51
CA LEU A 223 15.05 3.06 -8.89
C LEU A 223 13.61 3.57 -8.96
N GLY A 224 12.77 3.22 -7.98
CA GLY A 224 11.40 3.72 -7.86
C GLY A 224 11.34 5.23 -7.67
N ASN A 225 12.25 5.79 -6.87
CA ASN A 225 12.37 7.24 -6.67
C ASN A 225 12.83 7.95 -7.96
N GLN A 226 13.82 7.40 -8.66
CA GLN A 226 14.31 7.93 -9.94
C GLN A 226 13.18 7.97 -10.99
N TYR A 227 12.36 6.93 -11.05
CA TYR A 227 11.26 6.79 -12.01
C TYR A 227 9.88 7.09 -11.41
N ALA A 228 9.81 7.81 -10.28
CA ALA A 228 8.55 8.19 -9.65
C ALA A 228 7.58 8.92 -10.60
N PRO A 229 8.02 9.78 -11.55
CA PRO A 229 7.12 10.35 -12.55
C PRO A 229 6.41 9.30 -13.42
N LYS A 230 7.08 8.19 -13.77
CA LYS A 230 6.50 7.10 -14.56
C LYS A 230 5.48 6.31 -13.71
N LEU A 231 5.83 5.99 -12.47
CA LEU A 231 4.93 5.32 -11.52
C LEU A 231 3.68 6.16 -11.21
N LYS A 232 3.86 7.48 -11.06
CA LYS A 232 2.75 8.45 -10.95
C LYS A 232 1.80 8.39 -12.13
N ILE A 233 2.30 8.29 -13.36
CA ILE A 233 1.44 8.20 -14.55
C ILE A 233 0.60 6.92 -14.51
N VAL A 234 1.20 5.78 -14.17
CA VAL A 234 0.48 4.51 -14.06
C VAL A 234 -0.58 4.57 -12.95
N LEU A 235 -0.23 5.11 -11.78
CA LEU A 235 -1.17 5.29 -10.67
C LEU A 235 -2.29 6.27 -11.03
N GLY A 236 -1.96 7.42 -11.62
CA GLY A 236 -2.93 8.44 -12.04
C GLY A 236 -3.92 7.90 -13.07
N LYS A 237 -3.46 7.13 -14.07
CA LYS A 237 -4.35 6.46 -15.03
C LYS A 237 -5.23 5.40 -14.39
N THR A 238 -4.67 4.64 -13.44
CA THR A 238 -5.44 3.64 -12.67
C THR A 238 -6.58 4.31 -11.90
N LEU A 239 -6.28 5.41 -11.21
CA LEU A 239 -7.28 6.18 -10.45
C LEU A 239 -8.32 6.83 -11.38
N LEU A 240 -7.89 7.34 -12.53
CA LEU A 240 -8.79 7.91 -13.54
C LEU A 240 -9.76 6.87 -14.10
N GLU A 241 -9.28 5.67 -14.40
CA GLU A 241 -10.11 4.56 -14.87
C GLU A 241 -11.18 4.20 -13.82
N LEU A 242 -10.78 4.07 -12.56
CA LEU A 242 -11.71 3.78 -11.46
C LEU A 242 -12.70 4.92 -11.22
N GLN A 243 -12.29 6.18 -11.40
CA GLN A 243 -13.18 7.33 -11.35
C GLN A 243 -14.23 7.29 -12.46
N ARG A 244 -13.83 7.00 -13.71
CA ARG A 244 -14.75 6.86 -14.85
C ARG A 244 -15.76 5.73 -14.66
N GLN A 245 -15.37 4.68 -13.95
CA GLN A 245 -16.23 3.56 -13.58
C GLN A 245 -17.09 3.84 -12.32
N GLY A 246 -17.01 5.04 -11.73
CA GLY A 246 -17.81 5.46 -10.58
C GLY A 246 -17.41 4.83 -9.24
N TYR A 247 -16.19 4.31 -9.11
CA TYR A 247 -15.70 3.73 -7.85
C TYR A 247 -15.24 4.80 -6.86
N CYS A 248 -14.64 5.89 -7.36
CA CYS A 248 -14.07 6.94 -6.54
C CYS A 248 -14.10 8.30 -7.24
N TYR A 249 -13.88 9.35 -6.45
CA TYR A 249 -13.51 10.68 -6.92
C TYR A 249 -12.05 10.93 -6.62
N VAL A 250 -11.37 11.64 -7.51
CA VAL A 250 -9.92 11.89 -7.44
C VAL A 250 -9.64 13.35 -7.74
N ILE A 251 -8.86 13.99 -6.87
CA ILE A 251 -8.21 15.27 -7.14
C ILE A 251 -6.71 15.05 -7.21
N TYR A 252 -6.12 15.45 -8.34
CA TYR A 252 -4.69 15.59 -8.50
C TYR A 252 -4.21 16.91 -7.88
N GLU A 253 -3.71 16.84 -6.64
CA GLU A 253 -3.19 17.97 -5.90
C GLU A 253 -1.70 18.20 -6.18
N ARG A 254 -1.35 19.41 -6.63
CA ARG A 254 0.06 19.76 -6.93
C ARG A 254 0.79 20.36 -5.74
N ARG A 255 0.09 21.11 -4.88
CA ARG A 255 0.69 21.81 -3.73
C ARG A 255 1.06 20.86 -2.60
N GLN A 256 0.22 19.85 -2.38
CA GLN A 256 0.53 18.69 -1.57
C GLN A 256 0.55 17.53 -2.57
N PRO A 257 1.70 16.86 -2.81
CA PRO A 257 1.87 16.00 -3.96
C PRO A 257 1.13 14.65 -3.83
N VAL A 258 -0.20 14.72 -3.83
CA VAL A 258 -1.12 13.61 -3.57
C VAL A 258 -2.21 13.50 -4.62
N PHE A 259 -2.71 12.28 -4.77
CA PHE A 259 -4.06 12.05 -5.27
C PHE A 259 -4.99 11.96 -4.06
N HIS A 260 -5.80 13.00 -3.87
CA HIS A 260 -6.86 13.01 -2.86
C HIS A 260 -8.02 12.18 -3.40
N THR A 261 -8.32 11.06 -2.74
CA THR A 261 -9.22 10.02 -3.27
C THR A 261 -10.32 9.70 -2.27
N THR A 262 -11.59 9.79 -2.69
CA THR A 262 -12.77 9.47 -1.87
C THR A 262 -13.63 8.42 -2.56
N ILE A 263 -14.24 7.49 -1.82
CA ILE A 263 -15.18 6.52 -2.42
C ILE A 263 -16.39 7.23 -3.05
N ALA A 264 -16.87 6.73 -4.19
CA ALA A 264 -18.08 7.25 -4.85
C ALA A 264 -19.27 6.28 -4.77
N ARG A 265 -19.07 5.09 -4.17
CA ARG A 265 -20.10 4.06 -3.96
C ARG A 265 -19.74 3.10 -2.83
N LYS A 266 -20.73 2.30 -2.39
CA LYS A 266 -20.54 1.15 -1.47
C LYS A 266 -20.06 -0.11 -2.22
N PHE A 267 -19.43 -1.04 -1.50
CA PHE A 267 -18.80 -2.25 -2.04
C PHE A 267 -19.27 -3.52 -1.32
#